data_AF-A0A4R4NY22-F1
#
_entry.id   AF-A0A4R4NY22-F1
#
_cell.length_a   1.000
_cell.length_b   1.000
_cell.length_c   1.000
_cell.angle_alpha   90.00
_cell.angle_beta   90.00
_cell.angle_gamma   90.00
#
_symmetry.space_group_name_H-M   'P 1'
#
loop_
_entity.id
_entity.type
_entity.pdbx_description
1 polymer ?
#
loop_
_entity_poly.entity_id
_entity_poly.type
_entity_poly.pdbx_seq_one_letter_code
_entity_poly.pdbx_strand_id
1 'polypeptide(L)'
;MADDSGANPWIPAAWGEIGWPWDLTSSYLRAGYLEELPRTDAHIAEALDALQRTLAAKTSEPGLQWSRPLEELLPTGMWTAWSQLLARLRDTMPRLSTISATRVRDVALEFAPRAAIPPEIARRAAPGLLTAWLGNLAERMAVQSLTWAEDALRERRDSPQLTAYLDLAAGFAPKVSEKFGYHLMSGLRITGRESALPYLERLAAPELPAAVREEAEQQAQILLNDLVKDSEGGWL
;
A
#
# COMPACT_ATOMS: atom_id res chain seq x y z
N MET A 1 25.95 -27.98 8.75
CA MET A 1 25.02 -27.64 7.65
C MET A 1 23.75 -27.16 8.30
N ALA A 2 23.60 -25.83 8.40
CA ALA A 2 22.38 -25.23 8.89
C ALA A 2 21.41 -25.13 7.71
N ASP A 3 20.17 -25.53 7.96
CA ASP A 3 19.08 -25.54 7.01
C ASP A 3 18.82 -24.11 6.51
N ASP A 4 19.11 -23.88 5.23
CA ASP A 4 19.01 -22.58 4.55
C ASP A 4 17.63 -22.44 3.91
N SER A 5 16.58 -22.73 4.68
CA SER A 5 15.18 -22.51 4.27
C SER A 5 14.82 -21.02 4.42
N GLY A 6 15.57 -20.16 3.72
CA GLY A 6 15.11 -19.07 2.84
C GLY A 6 14.05 -18.05 3.27
N ALA A 7 13.56 -18.03 4.50
CA ALA A 7 12.65 -16.99 4.97
C ALA A 7 13.46 -15.86 5.60
N ASN A 8 13.57 -14.71 4.92
CA ASN A 8 14.14 -13.51 5.53
C ASN A 8 13.16 -13.02 6.62
N PRO A 9 13.50 -13.12 7.93
CA PRO A 9 12.57 -12.83 9.03
C PRO A 9 12.17 -11.35 9.12
N TRP A 10 12.72 -10.49 8.26
CA TRP A 10 12.48 -9.06 8.23
C TRP A 10 11.50 -8.62 7.13
N ILE A 11 11.13 -9.52 6.21
CA ILE A 11 10.14 -9.23 5.18
C ILE A 11 8.84 -9.95 5.58
N PRO A 12 7.69 -9.27 5.60
CA PRO A 12 6.41 -9.93 5.80
C PRO A 12 6.25 -11.06 4.79
N ALA A 13 5.97 -12.29 5.25
CA ALA A 13 5.91 -13.46 4.38
C ALA A 13 4.99 -13.26 3.16
N ALA A 14 3.91 -12.49 3.32
CA ALA A 14 2.97 -12.14 2.27
C ALA A 14 3.58 -11.36 1.08
N TRP A 15 4.74 -10.72 1.25
CA TRP A 15 5.37 -9.89 0.21
C TRP A 15 6.29 -10.64 -0.75
N GLY A 16 6.70 -11.87 -0.40
CA GLY A 16 7.60 -12.66 -1.25
C GLY A 16 7.05 -12.99 -2.64
N GLU A 17 5.73 -12.83 -2.82
CA GLU A 17 4.98 -13.21 -4.03
C GLU A 17 4.46 -12.01 -4.82
N ILE A 18 4.65 -10.77 -4.35
CA ILE A 18 4.25 -9.59 -5.12
C ILE A 18 5.19 -9.48 -6.31
N GLY A 19 4.65 -9.78 -7.50
CA GLY A 19 5.38 -9.78 -8.76
C GLY A 19 5.44 -8.42 -9.42
N TRP A 20 6.23 -8.35 -10.49
CA TRP A 20 6.14 -7.27 -11.46
C TRP A 20 4.73 -7.25 -12.10
N PRO A 21 4.12 -6.08 -12.37
CA PRO A 21 4.65 -4.72 -12.25
C PRO A 21 4.40 -4.05 -10.87
N TRP A 22 3.82 -4.78 -9.92
CA TRP A 22 3.39 -4.26 -8.61
C TRP A 22 4.50 -4.20 -7.57
N ASP A 23 5.61 -4.92 -7.76
CA ASP A 23 6.84 -4.76 -6.98
C ASP A 23 7.51 -3.41 -7.29
N LEU A 24 7.16 -2.38 -6.52
CA LEU A 24 7.67 -1.00 -6.71
C LEU A 24 9.03 -0.73 -6.03
N THR A 25 9.80 -1.78 -5.76
CA THR A 25 11.14 -1.66 -5.18
C THR A 25 12.12 -1.01 -6.17
N SER A 26 12.00 -1.31 -7.46
CA SER A 26 12.86 -0.75 -8.50
C SER A 26 12.59 0.74 -8.77
N SER A 27 13.66 1.51 -8.97
CA SER A 27 13.62 2.91 -9.40
C SER A 27 13.20 3.08 -10.87
N TYR A 28 13.28 2.01 -11.67
CA TYR A 28 12.92 2.00 -13.09
C TYR A 28 11.42 1.88 -13.35
N LEU A 29 10.64 1.47 -12.33
CA LEU A 29 9.19 1.47 -12.39
C LEU A 29 8.68 2.88 -12.11
N ARG A 30 8.49 3.63 -13.19
CA ARG A 30 7.79 4.91 -13.13
C ARG A 30 6.29 4.64 -13.10
N ALA A 31 5.54 5.45 -12.35
CA ALA A 31 4.07 5.40 -12.31
C ALA A 31 3.46 5.36 -13.73
N GLY A 32 4.09 6.02 -14.71
CA GLY A 32 3.67 5.98 -16.11
C GLY A 32 3.63 4.58 -16.75
N TYR A 33 4.41 3.60 -16.28
CA TYR A 33 4.27 2.23 -16.79
C TYR A 33 2.96 1.59 -16.35
N LEU A 34 2.55 1.80 -15.09
CA LEU A 34 1.27 1.30 -14.60
C LEU A 34 0.12 1.95 -15.35
N GLU A 35 0.20 3.26 -15.63
CA GLU A 35 -0.80 3.98 -16.41
C GLU A 35 -1.02 3.40 -17.81
N GLU A 36 0.03 2.86 -18.43
CA GLU A 36 -0.01 2.22 -19.76
C GLU A 36 -0.48 0.75 -19.73
N LEU A 37 -0.64 0.13 -18.56
CA LEU A 37 -1.07 -1.26 -18.47
C LEU A 37 -2.49 -1.44 -19.04
N PRO A 38 -2.71 -2.47 -19.88
CA PRO A 38 -4.04 -2.81 -20.36
C PRO A 38 -5.01 -3.06 -19.20
N ARG A 39 -6.19 -2.44 -19.22
CA ARG A 39 -7.23 -2.60 -18.20
C ARG A 39 -7.98 -3.95 -18.34
N THR A 40 -7.26 -5.07 -18.24
CA THR A 40 -7.82 -6.43 -18.38
C THR A 40 -8.20 -7.03 -17.03
N ASP A 41 -9.07 -8.05 -17.01
CA ASP A 41 -9.47 -8.69 -15.74
C ASP A 41 -8.29 -9.37 -15.06
N ALA A 42 -7.33 -9.88 -15.84
CA ALA A 42 -6.10 -10.45 -15.31
C ALA A 42 -5.26 -9.39 -14.57
N HIS A 43 -5.01 -8.24 -15.19
CA HIS A 43 -4.25 -7.17 -14.52
C HIS A 43 -5.00 -6.56 -13.33
N ILE A 44 -6.33 -6.49 -13.37
CA ILE A 44 -7.14 -6.09 -12.20
C ILE A 44 -6.96 -7.11 -11.07
N ALA A 45 -7.04 -8.41 -11.36
CA ALA A 45 -6.81 -9.44 -10.35
C ALA A 45 -5.40 -9.37 -9.75
N GLU A 46 -4.37 -9.15 -10.57
CA GLU A 46 -2.99 -8.96 -10.09
C GLU A 46 -2.85 -7.70 -9.22
N ALA A 47 -3.48 -6.58 -9.58
CA ALA A 47 -3.49 -5.36 -8.78
C ALA A 47 -4.16 -5.59 -7.41
N LEU A 48 -5.30 -6.26 -7.40
CA LEU A 48 -6.03 -6.58 -6.16
C LEU A 48 -5.26 -7.58 -5.29
N ASP A 49 -4.59 -8.57 -5.87
CA ASP A 49 -3.72 -9.50 -5.14
C ASP A 49 -2.52 -8.76 -4.51
N ALA A 50 -1.85 -7.89 -5.26
CA ALA A 50 -0.77 -7.06 -4.73
C ALA A 50 -1.25 -6.15 -3.60
N LEU A 51 -2.43 -5.53 -3.75
CA LEU A 51 -3.06 -4.73 -2.70
C LEU A 51 -3.34 -5.58 -1.46
N GLN A 52 -3.99 -6.72 -1.61
CA GLN A 52 -4.35 -7.62 -0.51
C GLN A 52 -3.12 -8.06 0.28
N ARG A 53 -2.06 -8.50 -0.41
CA ARG A 53 -0.80 -8.93 0.21
C ARG A 53 -0.10 -7.80 0.93
N THR A 54 -0.14 -6.61 0.35
CA THR A 54 0.38 -5.41 0.97
C THR A 54 -0.39 -5.15 2.27
N LEU A 55 -1.71 -4.96 2.21
CA LEU A 55 -2.53 -4.68 3.39
C LEU A 55 -2.47 -5.79 4.45
N ALA A 56 -2.40 -7.06 4.05
CA ALA A 56 -2.22 -8.17 4.99
C ALA A 56 -0.93 -8.02 5.81
N ALA A 57 0.17 -7.62 5.17
CA ALA A 57 1.42 -7.35 5.89
C ALA A 57 1.31 -6.20 6.89
N LYS A 58 0.50 -5.16 6.59
CA LYS A 58 0.22 -4.09 7.56
C LYS A 58 -0.38 -4.68 8.83
N THR A 59 -1.32 -5.59 8.67
CA THR A 59 -2.05 -6.20 9.78
C THR A 59 -1.23 -7.23 10.55
N SER A 60 -0.34 -7.96 9.88
CA SER A 60 0.51 -8.97 10.53
C SER A 60 1.77 -8.38 11.17
N GLU A 61 2.26 -7.23 10.68
CA GLU A 61 3.51 -6.60 11.13
C GLU A 61 3.28 -5.15 11.60
N PRO A 62 2.61 -4.93 12.75
CA PRO A 62 2.28 -3.59 13.25
C PRO A 62 3.54 -2.74 13.57
N GLY A 63 4.70 -3.38 13.75
CA GLY A 63 5.98 -2.70 13.95
C GLY A 63 6.52 -1.97 12.72
N LEU A 64 5.96 -2.23 11.53
CA LEU A 64 6.33 -1.50 10.32
C LEU A 64 5.85 -0.05 10.37
N GLN A 65 6.75 0.88 10.07
CA GLN A 65 6.53 2.33 10.20
C GLN A 65 5.85 2.93 8.96
N TRP A 66 4.71 2.40 8.52
CA TRP A 66 4.10 2.85 7.25
C TRP A 66 3.54 4.27 7.30
N SER A 67 3.23 4.77 8.49
CA SER A 67 2.56 6.06 8.71
C SER A 67 3.49 7.13 9.26
N ARG A 68 4.78 6.81 9.45
CA ARG A 68 5.77 7.80 9.87
C ARG A 68 6.46 8.34 8.63
N PRO A 69 6.45 9.66 8.39
CA PRO A 69 7.29 10.26 7.38
C PRO A 69 8.73 9.78 7.55
N LEU A 70 9.36 9.39 6.45
CA LEU A 70 10.76 8.93 6.46
C LEU A 70 11.69 9.96 7.09
N GLU A 71 11.33 11.25 6.98
CA GLU A 71 11.96 12.42 7.58
C GLU A 71 11.99 12.38 9.11
N GLU A 72 10.96 11.83 9.76
CA GLU A 72 10.86 11.75 11.23
C GLU A 72 11.68 10.61 11.83
N LEU A 73 12.23 9.76 10.99
CA LEU A 73 13.03 8.60 11.37
C LEU A 73 14.52 8.91 11.35
N LEU A 74 14.88 10.16 11.03
CA LEU A 74 16.25 10.62 10.86
C LEU A 74 16.59 11.83 11.74
N PRO A 75 17.87 12.03 12.07
CA PRO A 75 18.36 13.29 12.60
C PRO A 75 18.10 14.45 11.63
N THR A 76 17.70 15.61 12.18
CA THR A 76 17.40 16.83 11.43
C THR A 76 18.54 17.22 10.48
N GLY A 77 18.21 17.56 9.22
CA GLY A 77 19.16 18.04 8.22
C GLY A 77 19.81 16.96 7.33
N MET A 78 19.45 15.68 7.49
CA MET A 78 20.03 14.56 6.74
C MET A 78 19.21 14.09 5.53
N TRP A 79 18.12 14.79 5.18
CA TRP A 79 17.18 14.37 4.13
C TRP A 79 17.82 14.17 2.74
N THR A 80 18.69 15.09 2.32
CA THR A 80 19.39 15.00 1.02
C THR A 80 20.33 13.81 0.93
N ALA A 81 20.88 13.37 2.06
CA ALA A 81 21.71 12.18 2.14
C ALA A 81 20.82 10.91 2.07
N TRP A 82 19.64 10.96 2.68
CA TRP A 82 18.70 9.84 2.68
C TRP A 82 18.12 9.50 1.31
N SER A 83 17.78 10.50 0.49
CA SER A 83 17.26 10.23 -0.87
C SER A 83 18.28 9.46 -1.72
N GLN A 84 19.57 9.78 -1.58
CA GLN A 84 20.66 9.04 -2.20
C GLN A 84 20.82 7.62 -1.62
N LEU A 85 20.64 7.46 -0.31
CA LEU A 85 20.66 6.15 0.34
C LEU A 85 19.50 5.26 -0.12
N LEU A 86 18.27 5.78 -0.17
CA LEU A 86 17.11 5.07 -0.69
C LEU A 86 17.30 4.70 -2.16
N ALA A 87 17.83 5.61 -2.99
CA ALA A 87 18.18 5.30 -4.36
C ALA A 87 19.18 4.14 -4.43
N ARG A 88 20.23 4.17 -3.60
CA ARG A 88 21.23 3.10 -3.51
C ARG A 88 20.64 1.76 -3.05
N LEU A 89 19.71 1.79 -2.09
CA LEU A 89 18.99 0.60 -1.64
C LEU A 89 18.15 0.00 -2.77
N ARG A 90 17.43 0.83 -3.53
CA ARG A 90 16.66 0.38 -4.70
C ARG A 90 17.55 -0.19 -5.80
N ASP A 91 18.71 0.39 -6.04
CA ASP A 91 19.65 -0.11 -7.05
C ASP A 91 20.30 -1.45 -6.64
N THR A 92 20.58 -1.62 -5.35
CA THR A 92 21.25 -2.82 -4.82
C THR A 92 20.31 -3.96 -4.49
N MET A 93 19.04 -3.66 -4.25
CA MET A 93 17.97 -4.61 -3.96
C MET A 93 16.74 -4.20 -4.77
N PRO A 94 16.70 -4.49 -6.09
CA PRO A 94 15.68 -3.97 -7.00
C PRO A 94 14.32 -4.70 -6.92
N ARG A 95 14.21 -5.72 -6.05
CA ARG A 95 13.00 -6.54 -5.87
C ARG A 95 12.78 -6.84 -4.39
N LEU A 96 11.53 -7.04 -4.00
CA LEU A 96 11.18 -7.44 -2.63
C LEU A 96 11.93 -8.70 -2.21
N SER A 97 12.02 -9.71 -3.08
CA SER A 97 12.73 -10.97 -2.82
C SER A 97 14.23 -10.81 -2.57
N THR A 98 14.82 -9.66 -2.93
CA THR A 98 16.25 -9.38 -2.74
C THR A 98 16.54 -8.54 -1.50
N ILE A 99 15.51 -8.03 -0.83
CA ILE A 99 15.70 -7.22 0.37
C ILE A 99 16.32 -8.10 1.46
N SER A 100 17.35 -7.59 2.14
CA SER A 100 17.93 -8.27 3.31
C SER A 100 18.47 -7.27 4.32
N ALA A 101 18.32 -7.57 5.60
CA ALA A 101 18.81 -6.72 6.68
C ALA A 101 20.34 -6.54 6.63
N THR A 102 21.06 -7.60 6.24
CA THR A 102 22.51 -7.53 6.03
C THR A 102 22.85 -6.53 4.93
N ARG A 103 22.18 -6.59 3.77
CA ARG A 103 22.47 -5.68 2.67
C ARG A 103 22.09 -4.23 2.97
N VAL A 104 20.96 -4.01 3.67
CA VAL A 104 20.60 -2.67 4.16
C VAL A 104 21.69 -2.11 5.08
N ARG A 105 22.23 -2.94 5.99
CA ARG A 105 23.33 -2.55 6.87
C ARG A 105 24.60 -2.19 6.10
N ASP A 106 24.97 -3.01 5.12
CA ASP A 106 26.17 -2.76 4.30
C ASP A 106 26.03 -1.44 3.53
N VAL A 107 24.88 -1.21 2.92
CA VAL A 107 24.59 0.04 2.19
C VAL A 107 24.57 1.24 3.12
N ALA A 108 24.01 1.12 4.33
CA ALA A 108 24.07 2.17 5.34
C ALA A 108 25.51 2.49 5.77
N LEU A 109 26.36 1.48 5.93
CA LEU A 109 27.78 1.63 6.27
C LEU A 109 28.60 2.25 5.13
N GLU A 110 28.37 1.83 3.88
CA GLU A 110 28.98 2.41 2.67
C GLU A 110 28.65 3.90 2.55
N PHE A 111 27.44 4.29 2.94
CA PHE A 111 26.94 5.65 2.84
C PHE A 111 27.34 6.55 4.02
N ALA A 112 27.57 5.98 5.20
CA ALA A 112 27.86 6.71 6.44
C ALA A 112 28.98 7.78 6.30
N PRO A 113 30.13 7.52 5.64
CA PRO A 113 31.19 8.52 5.47
C PRO A 113 30.73 9.75 4.68
N ARG A 114 29.86 9.57 3.67
CA ARG A 114 29.35 10.66 2.82
C ARG A 114 28.38 11.56 3.55
N ALA A 115 27.70 11.02 4.57
CA ALA A 115 26.79 11.75 5.43
C ALA A 115 27.45 12.24 6.73
N ALA A 116 28.77 12.09 6.88
CA ALA A 116 29.51 12.37 8.11
C ALA A 116 28.94 11.65 9.36
N ILE A 117 28.38 10.45 9.16
CA ILE A 117 27.80 9.62 10.22
C ILE A 117 28.85 8.61 10.70
N PRO A 118 29.13 8.51 12.01
CA PRO A 118 29.96 7.45 12.57
C PRO A 118 29.43 6.04 12.22
N PRO A 119 30.28 5.06 11.86
CA PRO A 119 29.87 3.71 11.49
C PRO A 119 29.04 2.98 12.56
N GLU A 120 29.25 3.26 13.84
CA GLU A 120 28.48 2.72 14.96
C GLU A 120 27.05 3.26 14.98
N ILE A 121 26.84 4.52 14.58
CA ILE A 121 25.50 5.11 14.46
C ILE A 121 24.79 4.50 13.26
N ALA A 122 25.46 4.38 12.12
CA ALA A 122 24.89 3.73 10.94
C ALA A 122 24.49 2.27 11.19
N ARG A 123 25.31 1.49 11.91
CA ARG A 123 24.97 0.12 12.33
C ARG A 123 23.71 0.04 13.19
N ARG A 124 23.57 0.96 14.16
CA ARG A 124 22.38 1.02 15.03
C ARG A 124 21.13 1.51 14.30
N ALA A 125 21.28 2.36 13.29
CA ALA A 125 20.18 2.90 12.51
C ALA A 125 19.67 1.92 11.44
N ALA A 126 20.49 0.97 10.97
CA ALA A 126 20.15 0.07 9.86
C ALA A 126 18.83 -0.72 10.03
N PRO A 127 18.47 -1.26 11.21
CA PRO A 127 17.16 -1.90 11.41
C PRO A 127 15.99 -0.91 11.25
N GLY A 128 16.12 0.30 11.80
CA GLY A 128 15.12 1.35 11.66
C GLY A 128 14.96 1.79 10.20
N LEU A 129 16.08 1.93 9.47
CA LEU A 129 16.09 2.18 8.04
C LEU A 129 15.35 1.10 7.25
N LEU A 130 15.60 -0.18 7.55
CA LEU A 130 14.91 -1.29 6.88
C LEU A 130 13.39 -1.18 7.11
N THR A 131 12.97 -1.04 8.37
CA THR A 131 11.54 -0.92 8.73
C THR A 131 10.87 0.29 8.06
N ALA A 132 11.57 1.42 8.02
CA ALA A 132 11.11 2.65 7.38
C ALA A 132 10.96 2.47 5.86
N TRP A 133 11.98 1.89 5.22
CA TRP A 133 11.99 1.66 3.79
C TRP A 133 10.91 0.68 3.37
N LEU A 134 10.75 -0.43 4.10
CA LEU A 134 9.65 -1.38 3.90
C LEU A 134 8.30 -0.68 4.06
N GLY A 135 8.08 0.09 5.12
CA GLY A 135 6.84 0.85 5.32
C GLY A 135 6.51 1.77 4.14
N ASN A 136 7.50 2.52 3.63
CA ASN A 136 7.34 3.36 2.45
C ASN A 136 7.06 2.55 1.16
N LEU A 137 7.72 1.39 0.97
CA LEU A 137 7.42 0.53 -0.17
C LEU A 137 5.97 0.02 -0.11
N ALA A 138 5.53 -0.39 1.07
CA ALA A 138 4.18 -0.86 1.30
C ALA A 138 3.12 0.18 0.97
N GLU A 139 3.29 1.40 1.49
CA GLU A 139 2.36 2.49 1.22
C GLU A 139 2.29 2.79 -0.28
N ARG A 140 3.45 2.84 -0.96
CA ARG A 140 3.51 3.04 -2.41
C ARG A 140 2.80 1.93 -3.17
N MET A 141 3.06 0.67 -2.84
CA MET A 141 2.41 -0.47 -3.50
C MET A 141 0.90 -0.43 -3.28
N ALA A 142 0.44 -0.25 -2.04
CA ALA A 142 -0.98 -0.19 -1.72
C ALA A 142 -1.71 0.94 -2.45
N VAL A 143 -1.16 2.16 -2.43
CA VAL A 143 -1.77 3.31 -3.11
C VAL A 143 -1.82 3.08 -4.62
N GLN A 144 -0.71 2.66 -5.23
CA GLN A 144 -0.63 2.49 -6.68
C GLN A 144 -1.51 1.36 -7.18
N SER A 145 -1.51 0.21 -6.50
CA SER A 145 -2.37 -0.92 -6.87
C SER A 145 -3.85 -0.59 -6.67
N LEU A 146 -4.21 0.11 -5.59
CA LEU A 146 -5.58 0.52 -5.31
C LEU A 146 -6.09 1.50 -6.36
N THR A 147 -5.39 2.62 -6.57
CA THR A 147 -5.78 3.64 -7.54
C THR A 147 -5.88 3.06 -8.95
N TRP A 148 -4.90 2.24 -9.34
CA TRP A 148 -4.96 1.59 -10.65
C TRP A 148 -6.17 0.65 -10.77
N ALA A 149 -6.44 -0.19 -9.76
CA ALA A 149 -7.58 -1.10 -9.78
C ALA A 149 -8.91 -0.35 -9.80
N GLU A 150 -9.05 0.72 -9.02
CA GLU A 150 -10.24 1.58 -9.02
C GLU A 150 -10.47 2.23 -10.38
N ASP A 151 -9.44 2.79 -11.02
CA ASP A 151 -9.53 3.35 -12.37
C ASP A 151 -9.99 2.28 -13.38
N ALA A 152 -9.35 1.11 -13.35
CA ALA A 152 -9.66 0.00 -14.25
C ALA A 152 -11.11 -0.51 -14.09
N LEU A 153 -11.57 -0.63 -12.84
CA LEU A 153 -12.92 -1.09 -12.52
C LEU A 153 -13.98 -0.03 -12.85
N ARG A 154 -13.66 1.26 -12.74
CA ARG A 154 -14.57 2.33 -13.17
C ARG A 154 -14.79 2.35 -14.67
N GLU A 155 -13.77 1.99 -15.45
CA GLU A 155 -13.85 1.78 -16.89
C GLU A 155 -14.56 0.46 -17.25
N ARG A 156 -14.36 -0.59 -16.45
CA ARG A 156 -14.90 -1.94 -16.68
C ARG A 156 -15.84 -2.38 -15.56
N ARG A 157 -16.97 -1.70 -15.46
CA ARG A 157 -17.94 -1.89 -14.37
C ARG A 157 -18.54 -3.28 -14.28
N ASP A 158 -18.65 -3.97 -15.42
CA ASP A 158 -19.16 -5.34 -15.49
C ASP A 158 -18.09 -6.40 -15.20
N SER A 159 -16.88 -5.98 -14.79
CA SER A 159 -15.81 -6.91 -14.45
C SER A 159 -16.20 -7.76 -13.24
N PRO A 160 -15.98 -9.09 -13.29
CA PRO A 160 -16.18 -9.96 -12.12
C PRO A 160 -15.26 -9.60 -10.95
N GLN A 161 -14.20 -8.82 -11.21
CA GLN A 161 -13.26 -8.37 -10.17
C GLN A 161 -13.84 -7.25 -9.30
N LEU A 162 -14.98 -6.65 -9.66
CA LEU A 162 -15.61 -5.62 -8.85
C LEU A 162 -15.99 -6.18 -7.46
N THR A 163 -16.59 -7.36 -7.40
CA THR A 163 -16.93 -8.01 -6.12
C THR A 163 -15.69 -8.28 -5.27
N ALA A 164 -14.62 -8.78 -5.89
CA ALA A 164 -13.35 -9.03 -5.19
C ALA A 164 -12.75 -7.74 -4.59
N TYR A 165 -12.81 -6.64 -5.34
CA TYR A 165 -12.43 -5.32 -4.85
C TYR A 165 -13.28 -4.85 -3.66
N LEU A 166 -14.61 -4.98 -3.75
CA LEU A 166 -15.51 -4.54 -2.68
C LEU A 166 -15.28 -5.33 -1.40
N ASP A 167 -15.10 -6.66 -1.50
CA ASP A 167 -14.80 -7.52 -0.35
C ASP A 167 -13.45 -7.17 0.28
N LEU A 168 -12.43 -6.90 -0.54
CA LEU A 168 -11.12 -6.48 -0.08
C LEU A 168 -11.21 -5.14 0.66
N ALA A 169 -11.79 -4.11 0.03
CA ALA A 169 -11.86 -2.77 0.60
C ALA A 169 -12.65 -2.77 1.92
N ALA A 170 -13.81 -3.44 1.97
CA ALA A 170 -14.57 -3.57 3.22
C ALA A 170 -13.84 -4.41 4.28
N GLY A 171 -13.15 -5.48 3.87
CA GLY A 171 -12.41 -6.34 4.79
C GLY A 171 -11.20 -5.68 5.44
N PHE A 172 -10.59 -4.68 4.79
CA PHE A 172 -9.40 -3.97 5.28
C PHE A 172 -9.66 -2.58 5.84
N ALA A 173 -10.74 -1.89 5.45
CA ALA A 173 -11.08 -0.56 5.96
C ALA A 173 -10.97 -0.43 7.50
N PRO A 174 -11.47 -1.37 8.33
CA PRO A 174 -11.36 -1.24 9.79
C PRO A 174 -10.00 -1.66 10.38
N LYS A 175 -9.07 -2.17 9.56
CA LYS A 175 -7.80 -2.78 10.01
C LYS A 175 -6.56 -1.93 9.69
N VAL A 176 -6.73 -0.85 8.96
CA VAL A 176 -5.65 0.01 8.46
C VAL A 176 -5.68 1.36 9.18
N SER A 177 -4.75 2.26 8.85
CA SER A 177 -4.79 3.63 9.39
C SER A 177 -6.09 4.33 8.99
N GLU A 178 -6.60 5.20 9.85
CA GLU A 178 -7.85 5.96 9.63
C GLU A 178 -7.91 6.59 8.23
N LYS A 179 -6.85 7.34 7.85
CA LYS A 179 -6.74 7.97 6.53
C LYS A 179 -6.86 6.98 5.37
N PHE A 180 -6.23 5.81 5.46
CA PHE A 180 -6.29 4.81 4.39
C PHE A 180 -7.63 4.06 4.40
N GLY A 181 -8.22 3.83 5.58
CA GLY A 181 -9.56 3.27 5.74
C GLY A 181 -10.62 4.17 5.10
N TYR A 182 -10.52 5.49 5.29
CA TYR A 182 -11.37 6.47 4.61
C TYR A 182 -11.22 6.40 3.09
N HIS A 183 -9.99 6.23 2.60
CA HIS A 183 -9.76 6.08 1.17
C HIS A 183 -10.43 4.81 0.62
N LEU A 184 -10.33 3.68 1.32
CA LEU A 184 -11.01 2.43 0.93
C LEU A 184 -12.54 2.58 0.95
N MET A 185 -13.13 3.23 1.96
CA MET A 185 -14.58 3.45 2.04
C MET A 185 -15.10 4.42 0.98
N SER A 186 -14.36 5.49 0.70
CA SER A 186 -14.65 6.38 -0.42
C SER A 186 -14.55 5.65 -1.75
N GLY A 187 -13.53 4.79 -1.90
CA GLY A 187 -13.36 3.90 -3.05
C GLY A 187 -14.54 2.94 -3.24
N LEU A 188 -15.09 2.36 -2.17
CA LEU A 188 -16.30 1.54 -2.25
C LEU A 188 -17.42 2.34 -2.93
N ARG A 189 -17.72 3.54 -2.44
CA ARG A 189 -18.77 4.40 -3.02
C ARG A 189 -18.49 4.75 -4.49
N ILE A 190 -17.30 5.25 -4.78
CA ILE A 190 -16.97 5.83 -6.10
C ILE A 190 -16.89 4.75 -7.17
N THR A 191 -16.25 3.62 -6.86
CA THR A 191 -15.99 2.52 -7.81
C THR A 191 -17.15 1.52 -7.83
N GLY A 192 -17.67 1.14 -6.66
CA GLY A 192 -18.76 0.17 -6.51
C GLY A 192 -20.15 0.70 -6.79
N ARG A 193 -20.38 2.01 -6.62
CA ARG A 193 -21.70 2.65 -6.75
C ARG A 193 -22.77 1.88 -5.99
N GLU A 194 -23.88 1.52 -6.63
CA GLU A 194 -24.99 0.77 -6.05
C GLU A 194 -24.53 -0.54 -5.39
N SER A 195 -23.56 -1.24 -5.98
CA SER A 195 -23.05 -2.51 -5.45
C SER A 195 -22.28 -2.35 -4.14
N ALA A 196 -21.85 -1.14 -3.78
CA ALA A 196 -21.16 -0.88 -2.53
C ALA A 196 -22.08 -0.71 -1.32
N LEU A 197 -23.38 -0.50 -1.51
CA LEU A 197 -24.30 -0.22 -0.38
C LEU A 197 -24.27 -1.34 0.68
N PRO A 198 -24.38 -2.64 0.33
CA PRO A 198 -24.29 -3.70 1.34
C PRO A 198 -22.94 -3.77 2.07
N TYR A 199 -21.88 -3.26 1.46
CA TYR A 199 -20.54 -3.23 2.06
C TYR A 199 -20.41 -2.08 3.06
N LEU A 200 -20.94 -0.91 2.72
CA LEU A 200 -21.00 0.24 3.61
C LEU A 200 -21.92 -0.02 4.81
N GLU A 201 -23.06 -0.68 4.59
CA GLU A 201 -23.97 -1.11 5.67
C GLU A 201 -23.28 -2.08 6.65
N ARG A 202 -22.49 -3.04 6.14
CA ARG A 202 -21.67 -3.93 6.98
C ARG A 202 -20.63 -3.16 7.79
N LEU A 203 -20.07 -2.08 7.23
CA LEU A 203 -19.08 -1.25 7.92
C LEU A 203 -19.70 -0.27 8.94
N ALA A 204 -21.01 -0.06 8.88
CA ALA A 204 -21.78 0.69 9.88
C ALA A 204 -22.19 -0.18 11.09
N ALA A 205 -21.84 -1.47 11.10
CA ALA A 205 -22.26 -2.38 12.16
C ALA A 205 -21.73 -1.95 13.55
N PRO A 206 -22.54 -2.08 14.62
CA PRO A 206 -22.25 -1.49 15.93
C PRO A 206 -20.98 -2.01 16.61
N GLU A 207 -20.49 -3.20 16.24
CA GLU A 207 -19.26 -3.81 16.72
C GLU A 207 -17.97 -3.15 16.21
N LEU A 208 -18.05 -2.31 15.17
CA LEU A 208 -16.89 -1.64 14.59
C LEU A 208 -16.55 -0.33 15.32
N PRO A 209 -15.29 0.15 15.22
CA PRO A 209 -14.88 1.42 15.81
C PRO A 209 -15.76 2.58 15.33
N ALA A 210 -16.12 3.51 16.23
CA ALA A 210 -17.04 4.61 15.94
C ALA A 210 -16.65 5.42 14.69
N ALA A 211 -15.37 5.77 14.53
CA ALA A 211 -14.87 6.49 13.36
C ALA A 211 -15.08 5.75 12.04
N VAL A 212 -14.99 4.40 12.04
CA VAL A 212 -15.26 3.60 10.85
C VAL A 212 -16.75 3.61 10.53
N ARG A 213 -17.61 3.47 11.54
CA ARG A 213 -19.07 3.46 11.36
C ARG A 213 -19.57 4.81 10.85
N GLU A 214 -19.14 5.91 11.48
CA GLU A 214 -19.54 7.27 11.10
C GLU A 214 -19.15 7.57 9.65
N GLU A 215 -17.93 7.21 9.24
CA GLU A 215 -17.50 7.37 7.85
C GLU A 215 -18.30 6.47 6.90
N ALA A 216 -18.56 5.21 7.26
CA ALA A 216 -19.35 4.29 6.43
C ALA A 216 -20.78 4.79 6.23
N GLU A 217 -21.43 5.26 7.29
CA GLU A 217 -22.76 5.90 7.25
C GLU A 217 -22.73 7.16 6.37
N GLN A 218 -21.70 7.99 6.51
CA GLN A 218 -21.53 9.19 5.68
C GLN A 218 -21.39 8.82 4.19
N GLN A 219 -20.54 7.85 3.85
CA GLN A 219 -20.36 7.42 2.46
C GLN A 219 -21.64 6.77 1.91
N ALA A 220 -22.37 5.98 2.71
CA ALA A 220 -23.65 5.41 2.31
C ALA A 220 -24.70 6.50 2.04
N GLN A 221 -24.79 7.52 2.90
CA GLN A 221 -25.72 8.63 2.70
C GLN A 221 -25.38 9.44 1.43
N ILE A 222 -24.10 9.68 1.16
CA ILE A 222 -23.67 10.35 -0.07
C ILE A 222 -24.06 9.51 -1.29
N LEU A 223 -23.82 8.20 -1.25
CA LEU A 223 -24.20 7.28 -2.32
C LEU A 223 -25.71 7.34 -2.60
N LEU A 224 -26.54 7.23 -1.55
CA LEU A 224 -28.00 7.29 -1.69
C LEU A 224 -28.46 8.61 -2.30
N ASN A 225 -27.85 9.74 -1.89
CA ASN A 225 -28.14 11.05 -2.47
C ASN A 225 -27.75 11.12 -3.95
N ASP A 226 -26.62 10.53 -4.33
CA ASP A 226 -26.16 10.48 -5.73
C ASP A 226 -27.12 9.63 -6.58
N LEU A 227 -27.60 8.49 -6.07
CA LEU A 227 -28.58 7.64 -6.76
C LEU A 227 -29.94 8.30 -6.93
N VAL A 228 -30.42 9.04 -5.92
CA VAL A 228 -31.67 9.81 -6.02
C VAL A 228 -31.55 10.88 -7.09
N LYS A 229 -30.45 11.65 -7.13
CA LYS A 229 -30.22 12.66 -8.16
C LYS A 229 -30.20 12.07 -9.56
N ASP A 230 -29.54 10.92 -9.75
CA ASP A 230 -29.50 10.23 -11.04
C ASP A 230 -30.91 9.74 -11.45
N SER A 231 -31.78 9.40 -10.50
CA SER A 231 -33.15 8.94 -10.74
C SER A 231 -34.18 10.05 -11.02
N GLU A 232 -33.95 11.28 -10.53
CA GLU A 232 -34.91 12.40 -10.62
C GLU A 232 -34.85 13.20 -11.93
N GLY A 233 -33.87 12.96 -12.81
CA GLY A 233 -33.92 13.50 -14.18
C GLY A 233 -32.60 14.03 -14.73
N GLY A 234 -31.70 13.13 -15.13
CA GLY A 234 -30.77 13.42 -16.23
C GLY A 234 -31.51 13.51 -17.57
N TRP A 235 -32.28 14.57 -17.79
CA TRP A 235 -32.70 14.99 -19.13
C TRP A 235 -31.75 16.08 -19.62
N LEU A 236 -30.97 15.72 -20.66
CA LEU A 236 -30.29 16.56 -21.67
C LEU A 236 -29.62 17.86 -21.21
#